data_AF-A0A1M7UZT8-F1
#
_entry.id   AF-A0A1M7UZT8-F1
#
_cell.length_a   1.000
_cell.length_b   1.000
_cell.length_c   1.000
_cell.angle_alpha   90.00
_cell.angle_beta   90.00
_cell.angle_gamma   90.00
#
_symmetry.space_group_name_H-M   'P 1'
#
loop_
_entity.id
_entity.type
_entity.pdbx_description
1 polymer ?
#
loop_
_entity_poly.entity_id
_entity_poly.type
_entity_poly.pdbx_seq_one_letter_code
_entity_poly.pdbx_strand_id
1 'polypeptide(L)'
;MLGQITLEDLHQYKDKDDISVYEAMQEYGLVPENVLKAKVDLSTIKAFIEMHIEQGPVLEQKKIEMGLVKLMATVGSVCLPEQDTMPWLSVRF
;
A
#
# COMPACT_ATOMS: atom_id res chain seq x y z
N MET A 1 -3.18 -3.22 -4.27
CA MET A 1 -4.62 -3.42 -3.95
C MET A 1 -5.23 -4.32 -5.03
N LEU A 2 -6.04 -5.33 -4.67
CA LEU A 2 -6.56 -6.33 -5.63
C LEU A 2 -7.94 -5.99 -6.25
N GLY A 3 -8.39 -4.74 -6.10
CA GLY A 3 -9.73 -4.33 -6.55
C GLY A 3 -10.86 -4.94 -5.70
N GLN A 4 -10.71 -4.92 -4.38
CA GLN A 4 -11.74 -5.42 -3.42
C GLN A 4 -12.72 -4.34 -2.94
N ILE A 5 -12.62 -3.12 -3.49
CA ILE A 5 -13.51 -2.01 -3.15
C ILE A 5 -14.78 -2.07 -4.00
N THR A 6 -15.93 -1.78 -3.38
CA THR A 6 -17.25 -1.73 -4.04
C THR A 6 -17.60 -0.29 -4.42
N LEU A 7 -18.65 -0.12 -5.25
CA LEU A 7 -19.14 1.22 -5.59
C LEU A 7 -19.76 1.90 -4.37
N GLU A 8 -20.41 1.12 -3.52
CA GLU A 8 -20.99 1.56 -2.26
C GLU A 8 -19.91 2.10 -1.31
N ASP A 9 -18.75 1.45 -1.24
CA ASP A 9 -17.60 1.92 -0.45
C ASP A 9 -17.13 3.30 -0.92
N LEU A 10 -17.16 3.57 -2.24
CA LEU A 10 -16.74 4.88 -2.77
C LEU A 10 -17.65 6.02 -2.31
N HIS A 11 -18.94 5.75 -2.10
CA HIS A 11 -19.88 6.72 -1.54
C HIS A 11 -19.77 6.86 -0.01
N GLN A 12 -19.41 5.78 0.68
CA GLN A 12 -19.32 5.77 2.15
C GLN A 12 -18.02 6.38 2.69
N TYR A 13 -16.90 6.16 2.00
CA TYR A 13 -15.60 6.65 2.45
C TYR A 13 -15.44 8.12 2.09
N LYS A 14 -15.24 8.92 3.12
CA LYS A 14 -15.10 10.37 3.02
C LYS A 14 -13.84 10.85 3.70
N ASP A 15 -13.27 11.92 3.17
CA ASP A 15 -12.16 12.60 3.80
C ASP A 15 -12.63 13.52 4.94
N LYS A 16 -11.68 14.29 5.51
CA LYS A 16 -11.93 15.23 6.61
C LYS A 16 -12.85 16.40 6.24
N ASP A 17 -13.03 16.67 4.95
CA ASP A 17 -13.83 17.76 4.41
C ASP A 17 -15.21 17.23 3.91
N ASP A 18 -15.56 15.99 4.26
CA ASP A 18 -16.80 15.26 3.91
C ASP A 18 -16.94 14.97 2.40
N ILE A 19 -15.83 15.05 1.64
CA ILE A 19 -15.78 14.69 0.22
C ILE A 19 -15.63 13.17 0.11
N SER A 20 -16.53 12.52 -0.62
CA SER A 20 -16.47 11.07 -0.86
C SER A 20 -15.39 10.71 -1.87
N VAL A 21 -14.88 9.48 -1.80
CA VAL A 21 -13.96 8.94 -2.82
C VAL A 21 -14.62 8.99 -4.20
N TYR A 22 -15.93 8.75 -4.29
CA TYR A 22 -16.70 8.88 -5.52
C TYR A 22 -16.61 10.29 -6.13
N GLU A 23 -16.88 11.32 -5.33
CA GLU A 23 -16.80 12.73 -5.77
C GLU A 23 -15.37 13.12 -6.16
N ALA A 24 -14.38 12.74 -5.36
CA ALA A 24 -12.97 13.01 -5.64
C ALA A 24 -12.54 12.34 -6.97
N MET A 25 -12.96 11.11 -7.22
CA MET A 25 -12.69 10.44 -8.51
C MET A 25 -13.31 11.19 -9.69
N GLN A 26 -14.54 11.68 -9.56
CA GLN A 26 -15.19 12.46 -10.62
C GLN A 26 -14.48 13.79 -10.87
N GLU A 27 -14.06 14.50 -9.82
CA GLU A 27 -13.31 15.75 -9.91
C GLU A 27 -11.97 15.55 -10.64
N TYR A 28 -11.29 14.42 -10.39
CA TYR A 28 -10.07 14.02 -11.08
C TYR A 28 -10.30 13.51 -12.52
N GLY A 29 -11.54 13.48 -13.01
CA GLY A 29 -11.88 13.03 -14.36
C GLY A 29 -11.89 11.51 -14.54
N LEU A 30 -11.99 10.75 -13.45
CA LEU A 30 -12.16 9.30 -13.47
C LEU A 30 -13.64 8.93 -13.51
N VAL A 31 -13.92 7.68 -13.90
CA VAL A 31 -15.28 7.12 -13.95
C VAL A 31 -15.41 6.09 -12.82
N PRO A 32 -16.00 6.44 -11.66
CA PRO A 32 -16.04 5.57 -10.47
C PRO A 32 -16.70 4.20 -10.74
N GLU A 33 -17.67 4.14 -11.63
CA GLU A 33 -18.39 2.91 -12.01
C GLU A 33 -17.46 1.87 -12.65
N ASN A 34 -16.30 2.30 -13.16
CA ASN A 34 -15.30 1.41 -13.72
C ASN A 34 -14.41 0.75 -12.65
N VAL A 35 -14.59 1.02 -11.35
CA VAL A 35 -13.72 0.50 -10.29
C VAL A 35 -13.62 -1.03 -10.30
N LEU A 36 -14.72 -1.74 -10.61
CA LEU A 36 -14.73 -3.19 -10.70
C LEU A 36 -13.94 -3.74 -11.90
N LYS A 37 -13.74 -2.91 -12.94
CA LYS A 37 -12.90 -3.27 -14.10
C LYS A 37 -11.41 -3.24 -13.76
N ALA A 38 -11.01 -2.59 -12.67
CA ALA A 38 -9.63 -2.57 -12.20
C ALA A 38 -9.25 -3.84 -11.42
N LYS A 39 -10.21 -4.75 -11.16
CA LYS A 39 -9.94 -6.02 -10.48
C LYS A 39 -9.02 -6.90 -11.34
N VAL A 40 -7.93 -7.36 -10.73
CA VAL A 40 -6.94 -8.18 -11.43
C VAL A 40 -7.23 -9.67 -11.24
N ASP A 41 -7.15 -10.43 -12.32
CA ASP A 41 -7.19 -11.89 -12.27
C ASP A 41 -5.85 -12.43 -11.75
N LEU A 42 -5.86 -12.93 -10.51
CA LEU A 42 -4.67 -13.47 -9.85
C LEU A 42 -4.07 -14.68 -10.58
N SER A 43 -4.85 -15.41 -11.40
CA SER A 43 -4.31 -16.52 -12.18
C SER A 43 -3.30 -16.06 -13.24
N THR A 44 -3.35 -14.78 -13.61
CA THR A 44 -2.43 -14.18 -14.60
C THR A 44 -1.14 -13.64 -13.97
N ILE A 45 -1.05 -13.59 -12.63
CA ILE A 45 0.09 -13.02 -11.91
C ILE A 45 0.94 -14.15 -11.32
N LYS A 46 2.22 -14.22 -11.74
CA LYS A 46 3.20 -15.17 -11.18
C LYS A 46 3.85 -14.67 -9.88
N ALA A 47 4.11 -13.38 -9.77
CA ALA A 47 4.73 -12.75 -8.61
C ALA A 47 4.44 -11.24 -8.59
N PHE A 48 4.51 -10.63 -7.40
CA PHE A 48 4.43 -9.19 -7.19
C PHE A 48 5.69 -8.74 -6.44
N ILE A 49 6.38 -7.73 -6.96
CA ILE A 49 7.56 -7.11 -6.34
C ILE A 49 7.21 -5.65 -6.11
N GLU A 50 7.39 -5.20 -4.89
CA GLU A 50 7.09 -3.84 -4.46
C GLU A 50 8.40 -3.23 -3.92
N MET A 51 8.76 -2.04 -4.40
CA MET A 51 9.98 -1.33 -4.01
C MET A 51 9.60 0.03 -3.43
N HIS A 52 10.08 0.33 -2.23
CA HIS A 52 9.79 1.56 -1.50
C HIS A 52 11.05 2.10 -0.82
N ILE A 53 10.93 3.25 -0.17
CA ILE A 53 11.92 3.77 0.78
C ILE A 53 11.62 3.17 2.17
N GLU A 54 12.60 3.15 3.07
CA GLU A 54 12.44 2.52 4.39
C GLU A 54 11.37 3.17 5.27
N GLN A 55 11.22 4.49 5.18
CA GLN A 55 10.36 5.29 6.07
C GLN A 55 10.74 5.17 7.56
N GLY A 56 11.93 4.66 7.86
CA GLY A 56 12.52 4.48 9.19
C GLY A 56 14.04 4.73 9.19
N PRO A 57 14.72 4.61 10.33
CA PRO A 57 16.13 4.98 10.46
C PRO A 57 17.13 3.81 10.29
N VAL A 58 16.68 2.58 10.06
CA VAL A 58 17.50 1.36 10.17
C VAL A 58 18.56 1.25 9.07
N LEU A 59 18.24 1.53 7.80
CA LEU A 59 19.18 1.52 6.67
C LEU A 59 20.27 2.57 6.89
N GLU A 60 19.86 3.76 7.36
CA GLU A 60 20.78 4.85 7.67
C GLU A 60 21.72 4.46 8.81
N GLN A 61 21.17 4.00 9.94
CA GLN A 61 21.94 3.62 11.12
C GLN A 61 22.90 2.46 10.84
N LYS A 62 22.47 1.48 10.04
CA LYS A 62 23.28 0.33 9.64
C LYS A 62 24.23 0.63 8.48
N LYS A 63 24.16 1.83 7.87
CA LYS A 63 24.95 2.22 6.70
C LYS A 63 24.85 1.23 5.53
N ILE A 64 23.65 0.72 5.29
CA ILE A 64 23.33 -0.19 4.21
C ILE A 64 22.47 0.53 3.16
N GLU A 65 22.67 0.20 1.89
CA GLU A 65 22.03 0.89 0.77
C GLU A 65 20.66 0.29 0.41
N MET A 66 20.49 -1.02 0.65
CA MET A 66 19.26 -1.74 0.34
C MET A 66 18.93 -2.79 1.40
N GLY A 67 17.64 -2.94 1.70
CA GLY A 67 17.10 -3.97 2.59
C GLY A 67 16.17 -4.93 1.87
N LEU A 68 16.38 -6.24 2.07
CA LEU A 68 15.43 -7.28 1.67
C LEU A 68 14.43 -7.55 2.79
N VAL A 69 13.15 -7.52 2.45
CA VAL A 69 12.09 -7.64 3.45
C VAL A 69 11.52 -9.02 3.54
N LYS A 70 11.41 -9.46 4.79
CA LYS A 70 10.97 -10.81 5.15
C LYS A 70 9.53 -10.84 5.61
N LEU A 71 9.08 -9.81 6.35
CA LEU A 71 7.76 -9.75 6.98
C LEU A 71 7.25 -8.31 7.03
N MET A 72 5.95 -8.13 6.82
CA MET A 72 5.24 -6.89 7.13
C MET A 72 4.54 -7.07 8.48
N ALA A 73 4.75 -6.14 9.42
CA ALA A 73 4.12 -6.22 10.73
C ALA A 73 2.60 -5.97 10.63
N THR A 74 1.81 -6.69 11.44
CA THR A 74 0.37 -6.42 11.57
C THR A 74 0.13 -5.29 12.58
N VAL A 75 -0.97 -4.54 12.42
CA VAL A 75 -1.32 -3.45 13.34
C VAL A 75 -1.58 -4.01 14.74
N GLY A 76 -0.89 -3.48 15.75
CA GLY A 76 -0.98 -3.94 17.15
C GLY A 76 0.04 -5.01 17.54
N SER A 77 0.90 -5.45 16.61
CA SER A 77 2.04 -6.33 16.93
C SER A 77 3.31 -5.51 17.21
N VAL A 78 4.03 -5.87 18.28
CA VAL A 78 5.35 -5.33 18.59
C VAL A 78 6.38 -6.19 17.86
N CYS A 79 7.04 -5.65 16.83
CA CYS A 79 8.24 -6.26 16.27
C CYS A 79 9.35 -6.21 17.33
N LEU A 80 9.71 -7.36 17.88
CA LEU A 80 10.82 -7.47 18.82
C LEU A 80 12.14 -7.16 18.11
N PRO A 81 13.06 -6.40 18.74
CA PRO A 81 14.29 -5.88 18.12
C PRO A 81 15.29 -6.95 17.66
N GLU A 82 15.08 -8.23 17.98
CA GLU A 82 15.90 -9.34 17.48
C GLU A 82 15.52 -9.80 16.05
N GLN A 83 14.49 -9.22 15.46
CA GLN A 83 14.13 -9.46 14.07
C GLN A 83 14.54 -8.24 13.24
N ASP A 84 15.67 -8.37 12.55
CA ASP A 84 16.18 -7.47 11.52
C ASP A 84 15.25 -7.45 10.29
N THR A 85 13.97 -7.20 10.50
CA THR A 85 12.95 -7.20 9.46
C THR A 85 12.43 -5.78 9.30
N MET A 86 12.85 -5.15 8.21
CA MET A 86 12.15 -3.97 7.70
C MET A 86 10.80 -4.41 7.12
N PRO A 87 9.76 -3.57 7.18
CA PRO A 87 8.44 -3.90 6.67
C PRO A 87 8.28 -3.75 5.15
N TRP A 88 9.22 -3.14 4.40
CA TRP A 88 9.13 -2.98 2.92
C TRP A 88 10.50 -3.08 2.22
N LEU A 89 10.57 -3.61 0.98
CA LEU A 89 11.82 -3.56 0.20
C LEU A 89 12.27 -2.10 0.11
N SER A 90 13.42 -1.79 0.70
CA SER A 90 13.80 -0.41 1.01
C SER A 90 15.08 -0.03 0.28
N VAL A 91 15.05 1.07 -0.48
CA VAL A 91 16.22 1.64 -1.16
C VAL A 91 16.57 2.98 -0.52
N ARG A 92 17.86 3.18 -0.20
CA ARG A 92 18.42 4.45 0.23
C ARG A 92 18.79 5.29 -1.00
N PHE A 93 18.34 6.53 -1.05
CA PHE A 93 18.82 7.56 -1.99
C PHE A 93 19.84 8.47 -1.31
#